data_AF-A0A538B6F7-F1
#
_entry.id   AF-A0A538B6F7-F1
#
_cell.length_a   1.000
_cell.length_b   1.000
_cell.length_c   1.000
_cell.angle_alpha   90.00
_cell.angle_beta   90.00
_cell.angle_gamma   90.00
#
_symmetry.space_group_name_H-M   'P 1'
#
loop_
_entity.id
_entity.type
_entity.pdbx_description
1 polymer ?
#
loop_
_entity_poly.entity_id
_entity_poly.type
_entity_poly.pdbx_seq_one_letter_code
_entity_poly.pdbx_strand_id
1 'polypeptide(L)'
;MWQDGQDHAKAGSPPVVELSRCPAAENCTDSSSWTIMGRADDKNATGCAASACYALFPRVEGGAPDQIGVMWMDDRLGAPLDHTNGWNVWYRTSTRGGLDWKGPSVRVSQYDPSRTESKPNGFLFPYGDYEGIDLRDGGTHAVMIWGEGHNYTGGPDAPGHVVYRTIAT
;
A
#
# COMPACT_ATOMS: atom_id res chain seq x y z
N MET A 1 4.33 -0.44 -21.03
CA MET A 1 3.14 -0.79 -20.24
C MET A 1 3.64 -0.93 -18.81
N TRP A 2 3.41 0.07 -17.95
CA TRP A 2 4.16 0.30 -16.69
C TRP A 2 3.65 -0.51 -15.48
N GLN A 3 3.12 -1.71 -15.73
CA GLN A 3 2.69 -2.64 -14.68
C GLN A 3 3.12 -4.04 -15.10
N ASP A 4 4.41 -4.27 -14.94
CA ASP A 4 5.00 -5.59 -15.01
C ASP A 4 4.55 -6.38 -13.78
N GLY A 5 3.47 -7.15 -13.92
CA GLY A 5 2.98 -8.06 -12.89
C GLY A 5 3.75 -9.37 -12.86
N GLN A 6 3.29 -10.33 -12.05
CA GLN A 6 3.90 -11.68 -11.96
C GLN A 6 4.05 -12.40 -13.31
N ASP A 7 3.23 -12.01 -14.28
CA ASP A 7 3.23 -12.53 -15.64
C ASP A 7 3.21 -11.35 -16.62
N HIS A 8 4.39 -11.03 -17.15
CA HIS A 8 4.61 -9.92 -18.08
C HIS A 8 3.90 -10.08 -19.43
N ALA A 9 3.35 -11.27 -19.73
CA ALA A 9 2.59 -11.50 -20.96
C ALA A 9 1.09 -11.25 -20.79
N LYS A 10 0.62 -11.00 -19.55
CA LYS A 10 -0.81 -10.83 -19.25
C LYS A 10 -1.11 -9.41 -18.82
N ALA A 11 -2.02 -8.76 -19.55
CA ALA A 11 -2.62 -7.50 -19.10
C ALA A 11 -3.35 -7.73 -17.78
N GLY A 12 -3.16 -6.81 -16.83
CA GLY A 12 -3.74 -6.95 -15.49
C GLY A 12 -3.09 -8.06 -14.67
N SER A 13 -1.85 -8.44 -14.96
CA SER A 13 -1.11 -9.33 -14.07
C SER A 13 -0.87 -8.67 -12.71
N PRO A 14 -1.07 -9.37 -11.58
CA PRO A 14 -0.91 -8.79 -10.26
C PRO A 14 0.50 -8.18 -10.07
N PRO A 15 0.61 -6.86 -9.84
CA PRO A 15 1.89 -6.13 -9.78
C PRO A 15 2.76 -6.59 -8.62
N VAL A 16 4.07 -6.72 -8.82
CA VAL A 16 5.02 -6.94 -7.74
C VAL A 16 5.64 -5.62 -7.32
N VAL A 17 5.67 -5.33 -6.02
CA VAL A 17 6.25 -4.11 -5.46
C VAL A 17 7.47 -4.47 -4.61
N GLU A 18 8.64 -4.36 -5.22
CA GLU A 18 9.93 -4.48 -4.53
C GLU A 18 10.30 -3.19 -3.80
N LEU A 19 10.95 -3.33 -2.65
CA LEU A 19 11.57 -2.22 -1.94
C LEU A 19 13.07 -2.27 -2.20
N SER A 20 13.63 -1.16 -2.65
CA SER A 20 15.06 -1.02 -2.86
C SER A 20 15.60 0.10 -1.99
N ARG A 21 16.79 -0.08 -1.43
CA ARG A 21 17.47 0.91 -0.60
C ARG A 21 18.84 1.21 -1.18
N CYS A 22 19.16 2.50 -1.22
CA CYS A 22 20.53 2.98 -1.28
C CYS A 22 20.90 3.56 0.09
N PRO A 23 21.99 3.14 0.74
CA PRO A 23 22.45 3.73 1.99
C PRO A 23 22.84 5.21 1.80
N ALA A 24 22.55 6.06 2.79
CA ALA A 24 22.81 7.51 2.69
C ALA A 24 24.30 7.87 2.53
N ALA A 25 25.21 6.96 2.88
CA ALA A 25 26.65 7.14 2.71
C ALA A 25 27.16 6.78 1.29
N GLU A 26 26.31 6.22 0.44
CA GLU A 26 26.65 5.72 -0.90
C GLU A 26 26.22 6.71 -1.99
N ASN A 27 26.76 6.53 -3.20
CA ASN A 27 26.33 7.29 -4.37
C ASN A 27 25.04 6.71 -4.97
N CYS A 28 23.87 7.22 -4.57
CA CYS A 28 22.59 6.72 -5.06
C CYS A 28 22.27 7.02 -6.53
N THR A 29 23.13 7.76 -7.25
CA THR A 29 23.02 7.89 -8.71
C THR A 29 23.64 6.69 -9.44
N ASP A 30 24.41 5.85 -8.75
CA ASP A 30 24.96 4.61 -9.26
C ASP A 30 23.99 3.46 -8.97
N SER A 31 23.61 2.69 -10.00
CA SER A 31 22.69 1.56 -9.84
C SER A 31 23.27 0.43 -8.98
N SER A 32 24.59 0.32 -8.87
CA SER A 32 25.25 -0.69 -8.05
C SER A 32 25.14 -0.44 -6.55
N SER A 33 24.82 0.79 -6.13
CA SER A 33 24.60 1.14 -4.72
C SER A 33 23.21 0.76 -4.19
N TRP A 34 22.33 0.22 -5.05
CA TRP A 34 20.96 -0.16 -4.68
C TRP A 34 20.87 -1.64 -4.33
N THR A 35 20.21 -1.96 -3.22
CA THR A 35 19.97 -3.33 -2.76
C THR A 35 18.48 -3.57 -2.58
N ILE A 36 17.99 -4.75 -2.99
CA ILE A 36 16.61 -5.20 -2.75
C ILE A 36 16.44 -5.55 -1.27
N MET A 37 15.44 -4.94 -0.65
CA MET A 37 15.08 -5.04 0.78
C MET A 37 13.85 -5.94 1.00
N GLY A 38 13.46 -6.70 -0.01
CA GLY A 38 12.23 -7.49 -0.04
C GLY A 38 11.09 -6.75 -0.73
N ARG A 39 9.84 -7.05 -0.34
CA ARG A 39 8.64 -6.59 -1.06
C ARG A 39 7.69 -5.83 -0.15
N ALA A 40 7.13 -4.72 -0.60
CA ALA A 40 6.10 -3.95 0.12
C ALA A 40 4.75 -4.68 0.19
N ASP A 41 4.39 -5.32 -0.92
CA ASP A 41 3.04 -5.78 -1.27
C ASP A 41 2.47 -6.99 -0.48
N ASP A 42 3.26 -7.60 0.42
CA ASP A 42 2.82 -8.69 1.31
C ASP A 42 1.93 -9.74 0.62
N LYS A 43 2.37 -10.22 -0.54
CA LYS A 43 1.59 -11.13 -1.41
C LYS A 43 1.47 -12.57 -0.94
N ASN A 44 2.01 -12.85 0.24
CA ASN A 44 1.86 -14.11 0.93
C ASN A 44 0.81 -14.02 2.04
N ALA A 45 0.16 -12.87 2.20
CA ALA A 45 -0.86 -12.68 3.20
C ALA A 45 -2.10 -13.53 2.98
N THR A 46 -2.78 -13.84 4.08
CA THR A 46 -4.10 -14.45 4.07
C THR A 46 -5.07 -13.58 3.25
N GLY A 47 -5.81 -14.22 2.33
CA GLY A 47 -6.71 -13.54 1.38
C GLY A 47 -6.10 -13.32 -0.01
N CYS A 48 -4.78 -13.25 -0.13
CA CYS A 48 -4.08 -13.14 -1.41
C CYS A 48 -3.73 -14.54 -1.98
N ALA A 49 -4.74 -15.35 -2.27
CA ALA A 49 -4.53 -16.71 -2.78
C ALA A 49 -3.68 -16.71 -4.07
N ALA A 50 -2.69 -17.61 -4.15
CA ALA A 50 -1.74 -17.69 -5.26
C ALA A 50 -1.04 -16.35 -5.59
N SER A 51 -0.92 -15.46 -4.60
CA SER A 51 -0.38 -14.10 -4.78
C SER A 51 -1.15 -13.27 -5.81
N ALA A 52 -2.43 -13.58 -6.02
CA ALA A 52 -3.23 -13.00 -7.10
C ALA A 52 -3.77 -11.59 -6.79
N CYS A 53 -3.76 -11.13 -5.54
CA CYS A 53 -4.21 -9.79 -5.19
C CYS A 53 -3.33 -8.72 -5.85
N TYR A 54 -3.92 -7.59 -6.23
CA TYR A 54 -3.17 -6.41 -6.66
C TYR A 54 -2.62 -5.67 -5.45
N ALA A 55 -1.41 -5.14 -5.56
CA ALA A 55 -0.86 -4.19 -4.60
C ALA A 55 -0.35 -2.98 -5.36
N LEU A 56 -0.88 -1.81 -5.05
CA LEU A 56 -0.70 -0.59 -5.81
C LEU A 56 -0.28 0.57 -4.91
N PHE A 57 0.28 1.58 -5.57
CA PHE A 57 0.51 2.92 -5.03
C PHE A 57 1.37 3.01 -3.75
N PRO A 58 2.42 2.19 -3.58
CA PRO A 58 3.19 2.20 -2.35
C PRO A 58 3.72 3.61 -1.99
N ARG A 59 3.76 3.91 -0.69
CA ARG A 59 4.46 5.05 -0.11
C ARG A 59 5.39 4.58 1.00
N VAL A 60 6.51 5.27 1.18
CA VAL A 60 7.50 4.98 2.22
C VAL A 60 7.88 6.29 2.92
N GLU A 61 8.05 6.25 4.23
CA GLU A 61 8.51 7.38 5.04
C GLU A 61 9.49 6.92 6.13
N GLY A 62 10.45 7.78 6.47
CA GLY A 62 11.42 7.56 7.54
C GLY A 62 10.92 8.11 8.88
N GLY A 63 11.23 7.41 9.98
CA GLY A 63 10.84 7.80 11.34
C GLY A 63 12.05 8.02 12.25
N ALA A 64 12.07 7.36 13.41
CA ALA A 64 13.27 7.22 14.22
C ALA A 64 14.45 6.62 13.43
N PRO A 65 15.69 6.66 13.95
CA PRO A 65 16.84 6.01 13.31
C PRO A 65 16.53 4.57 12.90
N ASP A 66 16.84 4.24 11.65
CA ASP A 66 16.53 2.96 10.98
C ASP A 66 15.05 2.58 10.93
N GLN A 67 14.13 3.45 11.34
CA GLN A 67 12.71 3.21 11.18
C GLN A 67 12.24 3.64 9.80
N ILE A 68 11.53 2.75 9.12
CA ILE A 68 10.75 3.09 7.94
C ILE A 68 9.32 2.57 8.08
N GLY A 69 8.36 3.32 7.56
CA GLY A 69 6.97 2.94 7.43
C GLY A 69 6.63 2.80 5.95
N VAL A 70 5.90 1.76 5.59
CA VAL A 70 5.41 1.57 4.23
C VAL A 70 3.90 1.39 4.29
N MET A 71 3.20 2.13 3.43
CA MET A 71 1.78 1.92 3.15
C MET A 71 1.56 1.59 1.68
N TRP A 72 0.47 0.89 1.39
CA TRP A 72 0.01 0.58 0.04
C TRP A 72 -1.47 0.26 0.05
N MET A 73 -2.07 0.17 -1.13
CA MET A 73 -3.42 -0.34 -1.30
C MET A 73 -3.40 -1.73 -1.93
N ASP A 74 -4.16 -2.67 -1.37
CA ASP A 74 -4.39 -3.97 -2.03
C ASP A 74 -5.81 -4.46 -1.85
N ASP A 75 -6.18 -5.42 -2.70
CA ASP A 75 -7.52 -6.01 -2.75
C ASP A 75 -7.57 -7.42 -2.14
N ARG A 76 -6.67 -7.78 -1.22
CA ARG A 76 -6.58 -9.15 -0.67
C ARG A 76 -7.87 -9.64 0.02
N LEU A 77 -8.81 -8.74 0.29
CA LEU A 77 -10.13 -9.03 0.87
C LEU A 77 -11.27 -8.99 -0.16
N GLY A 78 -10.95 -8.85 -1.45
CA GLY A 78 -11.89 -8.94 -2.56
C GLY A 78 -12.61 -10.27 -2.59
N ALA A 79 -13.93 -10.23 -2.80
CA ALA A 79 -14.77 -11.41 -2.89
C ALA A 79 -15.87 -11.20 -3.95
N PRO A 80 -15.68 -11.68 -5.20
CA PRO A 80 -14.50 -12.41 -5.70
C PRO A 80 -13.25 -11.51 -5.83
N LEU A 81 -12.07 -12.13 -5.90
CA LEU A 81 -10.79 -11.44 -6.15
C LEU A 81 -10.65 -11.13 -7.64
N ASP A 82 -11.42 -10.15 -8.10
CA ASP A 82 -11.49 -9.70 -9.51
C ASP A 82 -10.96 -8.25 -9.71
N HIS A 83 -10.33 -7.68 -8.67
CA HIS A 83 -9.75 -6.34 -8.65
C HIS A 83 -10.77 -5.19 -8.76
N THR A 84 -12.07 -5.46 -8.60
CA THR A 84 -13.13 -4.43 -8.66
C THR A 84 -13.68 -4.03 -7.28
N ASN A 85 -13.25 -4.69 -6.21
CA ASN A 85 -13.72 -4.47 -4.86
C ASN A 85 -12.70 -4.97 -3.82
N GLY A 86 -12.96 -4.69 -2.55
CA GLY A 86 -12.16 -5.21 -1.45
C GLY A 86 -10.80 -4.54 -1.30
N TRP A 87 -10.63 -3.38 -1.92
CA TRP A 87 -9.45 -2.55 -1.75
C TRP A 87 -9.37 -2.02 -0.32
N ASN A 88 -8.18 -2.11 0.26
CA ASN A 88 -7.89 -1.63 1.60
C ASN A 88 -6.51 -1.00 1.63
N VAL A 89 -6.32 -0.09 2.59
CA VAL A 89 -5.01 0.48 2.89
C VAL A 89 -4.33 -0.37 3.95
N TRP A 90 -3.09 -0.73 3.68
CA TRP A 90 -2.27 -1.54 4.55
C TRP A 90 -1.01 -0.78 4.94
N TYR A 91 -0.52 -1.05 6.13
CA TYR A 91 0.65 -0.43 6.70
C TYR A 91 1.54 -1.46 7.38
N ARG A 92 2.84 -1.22 7.33
CA ARG A 92 3.81 -1.92 8.16
C ARG A 92 5.02 -1.04 8.43
N THR A 93 5.74 -1.34 9.49
CA THR A 93 6.99 -0.66 9.84
C THR A 93 8.15 -1.64 9.95
N SER A 94 9.36 -1.13 9.74
CA SER A 94 10.63 -1.79 10.01
C SER A 94 11.46 -0.89 10.90
N THR A 95 12.19 -1.44 11.86
CA THR A 95 13.15 -0.70 12.70
C THR A 95 14.60 -0.98 12.30
N ARG A 96 14.84 -1.59 11.14
CA ARG A 96 16.19 -1.90 10.61
C ARG A 96 16.33 -1.49 9.14
N GLY A 97 15.74 -0.36 8.77
CA GLY A 97 15.82 0.25 7.46
C GLY A 97 15.27 -0.63 6.35
N GLY A 98 14.22 -1.41 6.63
CA GLY A 98 13.58 -2.33 5.69
C GLY A 98 14.17 -3.73 5.61
N LEU A 99 15.21 -4.04 6.41
CA LEU A 99 15.85 -5.38 6.41
C LEU A 99 14.99 -6.47 7.04
N ASP A 100 14.02 -6.10 7.88
CA ASP A 100 12.97 -6.99 8.41
C ASP A 100 11.64 -6.27 8.53
N TRP A 101 10.59 -7.05 8.37
CA TRP A 101 9.21 -6.63 8.57
C TRP A 101 8.62 -7.56 9.61
N LYS A 102 8.30 -7.02 10.80
CA LYS A 102 7.79 -7.83 11.90
C LYS A 102 6.27 -7.88 11.85
N GLY A 103 5.73 -9.09 11.94
CA GLY A 103 4.29 -9.32 12.01
C GLY A 103 3.55 -9.16 10.67
N PRO A 104 2.24 -9.45 10.65
CA PRO A 104 1.41 -9.17 9.50
C PRO A 104 1.29 -7.66 9.28
N SER A 105 1.00 -7.28 8.05
CA SER A 105 0.57 -5.92 7.73
C SER A 105 -0.72 -5.56 8.47
N VAL A 106 -0.84 -4.29 8.85
CA VAL A 106 -1.98 -3.75 9.59
C VAL A 106 -2.93 -3.08 8.60
N ARG A 107 -4.21 -3.43 8.65
CA ARG A 107 -5.25 -2.74 7.88
C ARG A 107 -5.55 -1.38 8.48
N VAL A 108 -5.36 -0.32 7.70
CA VAL A 108 -5.57 1.08 8.07
C VAL A 108 -6.95 1.57 7.68
N SER A 109 -7.47 1.16 6.53
CA SER A 109 -8.84 1.48 6.12
C SER A 109 -9.88 0.77 6.99
N GLN A 110 -11.08 1.35 7.06
CA GLN A 110 -12.21 0.78 7.78
C GLN A 110 -13.50 1.01 7.01
N TYR A 111 -14.41 0.03 7.07
CA TYR A 111 -15.73 0.15 6.49
C TYR A 111 -16.51 1.29 7.15
N ASP A 112 -17.08 2.15 6.32
CA ASP A 112 -17.97 3.24 6.71
C ASP A 112 -19.30 3.11 5.94
N PRO A 113 -20.39 2.70 6.59
CA PRO A 113 -21.67 2.48 5.92
C PRO A 113 -22.32 3.78 5.40
N SER A 114 -21.82 4.96 5.78
CA SER A 114 -22.32 6.23 5.26
C SER A 114 -21.81 6.53 3.84
N ARG A 115 -20.78 5.82 3.38
CA ARG A 115 -20.12 5.99 2.09
C ARG A 115 -20.38 4.78 1.20
N THR A 116 -21.05 4.99 0.07
CA THR A 116 -21.59 3.87 -0.73
C THR A 116 -20.53 3.06 -1.47
N GLU A 117 -19.34 3.61 -1.68
CA GLU A 117 -18.17 2.89 -2.18
C GLU A 117 -17.46 2.07 -1.11
N SER A 118 -17.63 2.41 0.17
CA SER A 118 -17.09 1.62 1.26
C SER A 118 -17.94 0.36 1.40
N LYS A 119 -17.30 -0.82 1.44
CA LYS A 119 -17.96 -2.11 1.67
C LYS A 119 -17.34 -2.80 2.89
N PRO A 120 -18.03 -3.79 3.50
CA PRO A 120 -17.47 -4.53 4.62
C PRO A 120 -16.10 -5.17 4.35
N ASN A 121 -15.81 -5.50 3.09
CA ASN A 121 -14.55 -6.09 2.67
C ASN A 121 -13.51 -5.09 2.14
N GLY A 122 -13.84 -3.80 2.02
CA GLY A 122 -12.96 -2.76 1.47
C GLY A 122 -13.71 -1.78 0.58
N PHE A 123 -13.03 -0.78 0.04
CA PHE A 123 -13.64 0.16 -0.91
C PHE A 123 -13.59 -0.38 -2.36
N LEU A 124 -14.35 0.26 -3.25
CA LEU A 124 -14.49 -0.19 -4.64
C LEU A 124 -13.32 0.22 -5.53
N PHE A 125 -12.77 1.43 -5.34
CA PHE A 125 -11.73 1.97 -6.22
C PHE A 125 -10.65 2.75 -5.44
N PRO A 126 -9.34 2.46 -5.65
CA PRO A 126 -8.24 3.20 -5.07
C PRO A 126 -7.86 4.44 -5.90
N TYR A 127 -7.90 5.63 -5.30
CA TYR A 127 -7.29 6.83 -5.88
C TYR A 127 -5.84 6.96 -5.42
N GLY A 128 -4.93 6.40 -6.22
CA GLY A 128 -3.50 6.29 -5.89
C GLY A 128 -2.71 7.60 -5.92
N ASP A 129 -3.28 8.66 -6.47
CA ASP A 129 -2.74 10.02 -6.45
C ASP A 129 -2.97 10.73 -5.12
N TYR A 130 -3.88 10.24 -4.26
CA TYR A 130 -4.24 10.86 -2.98
C TYR A 130 -3.61 10.17 -1.76
N GLU A 131 -2.51 9.44 -1.94
CA GLU A 131 -1.85 8.65 -0.89
C GLU A 131 -0.60 9.32 -0.32
N GLY A 132 -0.45 9.28 1.00
CA GLY A 132 0.72 9.78 1.73
C GLY A 132 0.80 9.27 3.15
N ILE A 133 2.01 9.19 3.68
CA ILE A 133 2.30 8.79 5.06
C ILE A 133 3.31 9.76 5.68
N ASP A 134 3.16 10.02 6.97
CA ASP A 134 4.15 10.68 7.83
C ASP A 134 4.38 9.82 9.09
N LEU A 135 5.61 9.77 9.59
CA LEU A 135 5.98 9.13 10.85
C LEU A 135 6.35 10.19 11.88
N ARG A 136 5.46 10.42 12.85
CA ARG A 136 5.54 11.52 13.81
C ARG A 136 5.96 11.06 15.20
N ASP A 137 6.29 12.03 16.04
CA ASP A 137 6.62 11.80 17.45
C ASP A 137 7.75 10.78 17.65
N GLY A 138 8.84 10.99 16.90
CA GLY A 138 9.96 10.05 16.86
C GLY A 138 9.58 8.69 16.25
N GLY A 139 8.57 8.67 15.38
CA GLY A 139 8.06 7.49 14.70
C GLY A 139 7.25 6.56 15.60
N THR A 140 6.62 7.06 16.67
CA THR A 140 5.67 6.30 17.49
C THR A 140 4.24 6.33 16.94
N HIS A 141 3.97 7.25 15.99
CA HIS A 141 2.69 7.39 15.33
C HIS A 141 2.88 7.51 13.82
N ALA A 142 2.02 6.84 13.05
CA ALA A 142 1.91 7.02 11.62
C ALA A 142 0.64 7.81 11.32
N VAL A 143 0.75 8.90 10.56
CA VAL A 143 -0.38 9.63 9.98
C VAL A 143 -0.43 9.28 8.50
N MET A 144 -1.55 8.74 8.05
CA MET A 144 -1.72 8.32 6.66
C MET A 144 -2.93 9.01 6.05
N ILE A 145 -2.82 9.34 4.77
CA ILE A 145 -3.92 9.82 3.93
C ILE A 145 -4.05 8.92 2.70
N TRP A 146 -5.26 8.73 2.21
CA TRP A 146 -5.54 7.98 0.98
C TRP A 146 -6.85 8.42 0.35
N GLY A 147 -7.05 8.04 -0.91
CA GLY A 147 -8.31 8.26 -1.62
C GLY A 147 -9.09 6.98 -1.87
N GLU A 148 -10.38 7.01 -1.58
CA GLU A 148 -11.36 5.96 -1.87
C GLU A 148 -12.41 6.48 -2.87
N GLY A 149 -12.93 5.61 -3.75
CA GLY A 149 -13.97 5.98 -4.70
C GLY A 149 -14.79 4.81 -5.21
N HIS A 150 -15.84 5.11 -5.97
CA HIS A 150 -16.66 4.10 -6.66
C HIS A 150 -15.98 3.56 -7.92
N ASN A 151 -15.29 4.44 -8.63
CA ASN A 151 -14.68 4.19 -9.94
C ASN A 151 -13.72 5.35 -10.28
N TYR A 152 -13.09 5.30 -11.46
CA TYR A 152 -12.16 6.34 -11.93
C TYR A 152 -12.84 7.65 -12.39
N THR A 153 -14.16 7.63 -12.66
CA THR A 153 -14.89 8.77 -13.23
C THR A 153 -15.18 9.83 -12.19
N GLY A 154 -15.53 9.42 -10.97
CA GLY A 154 -15.97 10.31 -9.90
C GLY A 154 -17.28 11.03 -10.21
N GLY A 155 -17.55 12.12 -9.48
CA GLY A 155 -18.69 13.03 -9.73
C GLY A 155 -19.62 13.19 -8.52
N PRO A 156 -20.66 14.04 -8.63
CA PRO A 156 -21.57 14.31 -7.52
C PRO A 156 -22.30 13.07 -6.97
N ASP A 157 -22.64 12.11 -7.85
CA ASP A 157 -23.34 10.87 -7.48
C ASP A 157 -22.38 9.71 -7.12
N ALA A 158 -21.08 9.89 -7.36
CA ALA A 158 -20.02 8.93 -7.08
C ALA A 158 -18.75 9.66 -6.59
N PRO A 159 -18.83 10.39 -5.46
CA PRO A 159 -17.73 11.25 -5.03
C PRO A 159 -16.53 10.42 -4.61
N GLY A 160 -15.33 10.96 -4.87
CA GLY A 160 -14.13 10.48 -4.22
C GLY A 160 -14.02 11.03 -2.80
N HIS A 161 -13.43 10.25 -1.91
CA HIS A 161 -13.20 10.62 -0.52
C HIS A 161 -11.72 10.57 -0.21
N VAL A 162 -11.19 11.66 0.34
CA VAL A 162 -9.87 11.65 0.98
C VAL A 162 -10.08 11.32 2.45
N VAL A 163 -9.45 10.24 2.89
CA VAL A 163 -9.51 9.76 4.28
C VAL A 163 -8.15 9.98 4.91
N TYR A 164 -8.11 10.31 6.19
CA TYR A 164 -6.89 10.28 6.97
C TYR A 164 -7.06 9.49 8.25
N ARG A 165 -5.99 8.85 8.72
CA ARG A 165 -5.97 8.12 9.98
C ARG A 165 -4.60 8.22 10.65
N THR A 166 -4.63 8.32 11.98
CA THR A 166 -3.45 8.14 12.81
C THR A 166 -3.51 6.79 13.52
N ILE A 167 -2.42 6.05 13.52
CA ILE A 167 -2.26 4.81 14.29
C ILE A 167 -0.94 4.84 15.06
N ALA A 168 -0.88 4.12 16.17
CA ALA A 168 0.39 3.80 16.83
C ALA A 168 1.17 2.79 15.97
N THR A 169 2.49 2.90 15.98
CA THR A 169 3.42 2.08 15.18
C THR A 169 4.13 1.02 16.00
#